data_AF-A0A383AAA6-F1
#
_entry.id   AF-A0A383AAA6-F1
#
_cell.length_a   1.000
_cell.length_b   1.000
_cell.length_c   1.000
_cell.angle_alpha   90.00
_cell.angle_beta   90.00
_cell.angle_gamma   90.00
#
_symmetry.space_group_name_H-M   'P 1'
#
loop_
_entity.id
_entity.type
_entity.pdbx_description
1 polymer ?
#
loop_
_entity_poly.entity_id
_entity_poly.type
_entity_poly.pdbx_seq_one_letter_code
_entity_poly.pdbx_strand_id
1 'polypeptide(L)'
;MRERLAKMRAKKKPAEYKNIAKSVLALPDDDTYSFKNVKEWIKENKLQVSALGQQARGRNVAPKEKQAALNLADSKKAYIRYCEFYLKTGDWVGLFSGANEEHKVIPRVVAMAYNSDGTPKRTVGFWY
;
A
#
# COMPACT_ATOMS: atom_id res chain seq x y z
N MET A 1 11.30 27.32 17.36
CA MET A 1 11.31 26.71 16.00
C MET A 1 10.14 25.74 15.77
N ARG A 2 9.80 24.84 16.71
CA ARG A 2 8.68 23.87 16.60
C ARG A 2 7.30 24.52 16.42
N GLU A 3 7.00 25.61 17.12
CA GLU A 3 5.72 26.33 17.00
C GLU A 3 5.53 27.01 15.64
N ARG A 4 6.62 27.47 15.02
CA ARG A 4 6.58 28.08 13.68
C ARG A 4 6.29 27.02 12.61
N LEU A 5 6.84 25.81 12.76
CA LEU A 5 6.54 24.66 11.91
C LEU A 5 5.09 24.17 12.09
N ALA A 6 4.58 24.15 13.32
CA ALA A 6 3.18 23.81 13.60
C ALA A 6 2.21 24.82 12.98
N LYS A 7 2.48 26.13 13.12
CA LYS A 7 1.69 27.19 12.46
C LYS A 7 1.78 27.14 10.94
N MET A 8 2.91 26.74 10.36
CA MET A 8 3.03 26.55 8.90
C MET A 8 2.34 25.28 8.40
N ARG A 9 2.24 24.22 9.22
CA ARG A 9 1.42 23.04 8.92
C ARG A 9 -0.06 23.36 8.96
N ALA A 10 -0.52 24.10 9.97
CA ALA A 10 -1.92 24.53 10.10
C ALA A 10 -2.35 25.53 9.00
N LYS A 11 -1.41 26.31 8.44
CA LYS A 11 -1.66 27.26 7.35
C LYS A 11 -1.50 26.67 5.95
N LYS A 12 -1.03 25.43 5.80
CA LYS A 12 -1.05 24.78 4.49
C LYS A 12 -2.52 24.56 4.14
N LYS A 13 -2.99 25.26 3.10
CA LYS A 13 -4.19 24.82 2.37
C LYS A 13 -4.03 23.31 2.13
N PRO A 14 -5.04 22.47 2.41
CA PRO A 14 -4.94 21.05 2.12
C PRO A 14 -4.52 20.96 0.65
N ALA A 15 -3.34 20.38 0.42
CA ALA A 15 -2.80 20.32 -0.93
C ALA A 15 -3.85 19.63 -1.79
N GLU A 16 -4.27 20.28 -2.87
CA GLU A 16 -5.34 19.76 -3.70
C GLU A 16 -4.79 18.61 -4.53
N TYR A 17 -4.93 17.41 -3.99
CA TYR A 17 -4.45 16.20 -4.64
C TYR A 17 -5.49 15.70 -5.64
N LYS A 18 -5.40 16.17 -6.88
CA LYS A 18 -6.31 15.76 -7.97
C LYS A 18 -6.25 14.25 -8.29
N ASN A 19 -5.15 13.59 -7.93
CA ASN A 19 -4.89 12.18 -8.24
C ASN A 19 -5.06 11.26 -7.01
N ILE A 20 -5.57 11.77 -5.89
CA ILE A 20 -5.80 11.00 -4.67
C ILE A 20 -7.30 10.89 -4.42
N ALA A 21 -7.76 9.71 -4.04
CA ALA A 21 -9.16 9.47 -3.76
C ALA A 21 -9.65 10.32 -2.58
N LYS A 22 -10.85 10.90 -2.73
CA LYS A 22 -11.46 11.77 -1.72
C LYS A 22 -11.68 11.05 -0.39
N SER A 23 -12.00 9.75 -0.44
CA SER A 23 -12.16 8.90 0.74
C SER A 23 -10.88 8.86 1.57
N VAL A 24 -9.72 8.71 0.92
CA VAL A 24 -8.41 8.64 1.58
C VAL A 24 -8.00 9.99 2.18
N LEU A 25 -8.35 11.10 1.51
CA LEU A 25 -8.08 12.45 2.03
C LEU A 25 -9.00 12.84 3.20
N ALA A 26 -10.17 12.21 3.31
CA ALA A 26 -11.09 12.44 4.41
C ALA A 26 -10.69 11.69 5.69
N LEU A 27 -9.79 10.70 5.60
CA LEU A 27 -9.28 9.97 6.75
C LEU A 27 -8.39 10.88 7.63
N PRO A 28 -8.45 10.72 8.96
CA PRO A 28 -7.55 11.45 9.84
C PRO A 28 -6.11 10.91 9.74
N ASP A 29 -5.13 11.74 10.11
CA ASP A 29 -3.69 11.43 9.97
C ASP A 29 -3.20 10.24 10.83
N ASP A 30 -3.98 9.83 11.83
CA ASP A 30 -3.74 8.70 12.72
C ASP A 30 -4.35 7.39 12.19
N ASP A 31 -5.24 7.45 11.20
CA ASP A 31 -5.81 6.26 10.56
C ASP A 31 -4.71 5.43 9.90
N THR A 32 -4.79 4.10 10.06
CA THR A 32 -3.83 3.15 9.49
C THR A 32 -3.65 3.34 7.98
N TYR A 33 -4.74 3.59 7.26
CA TYR A 33 -4.76 3.80 5.81
C TYR A 33 -4.83 5.28 5.40
N SER A 34 -4.48 6.18 6.32
CA SER A 34 -4.36 7.60 6.02
C SER A 34 -3.39 7.85 4.87
N PHE A 35 -3.62 8.93 4.13
CA PHE A 35 -2.70 9.37 3.08
C PHE A 35 -1.25 9.46 3.59
N LYS A 36 -1.06 9.94 4.83
CA LYS A 36 0.24 10.05 5.49
C LYS A 36 0.92 8.69 5.65
N ASN A 37 0.24 7.72 6.27
CA ASN A 37 0.82 6.43 6.59
C ASN A 37 1.12 5.61 5.32
N VAL A 38 0.22 5.61 4.34
CA VAL A 38 0.45 4.88 3.08
C VAL A 38 1.63 5.48 2.29
N LYS A 39 1.81 6.80 2.32
CA LYS A 39 2.99 7.46 1.73
C LYS A 39 4.28 7.08 2.45
N GLU A 40 4.24 6.86 3.76
CA GLU A 40 5.37 6.35 4.54
C GLU A 40 5.70 4.91 4.15
N TRP A 41 4.71 4.02 4.04
CA TRP A 41 4.93 2.65 3.58
C TRP A 41 5.56 2.60 2.19
N ILE A 42 5.11 3.43 1.25
CA ILE A 42 5.72 3.55 -0.09
C ILE A 42 7.20 3.94 0.02
N LYS A 43 7.53 4.89 0.91
CA LYS A 43 8.90 5.36 1.10
C LYS A 43 9.79 4.25 1.66
N GLU A 44 9.34 3.55 2.71
CA GLU A 44 10.07 2.45 3.33
C GLU A 44 10.30 1.30 2.34
N ASN A 45 9.27 0.91 1.58
CA ASN A 45 9.39 -0.15 0.60
C ASN A 45 10.33 0.25 -0.56
N LYS A 46 10.37 1.53 -0.98
CA LYS A 46 11.36 2.01 -1.96
C LYS A 46 12.80 1.89 -1.44
N LEU A 47 13.03 2.14 -0.16
CA LEU A 47 14.32 1.94 0.48
C LEU A 47 14.70 0.46 0.51
N GLN A 48 13.76 -0.43 0.86
CA GLN A 48 13.98 -1.88 0.83
C GLN A 48 14.30 -2.40 -0.58
N VAL A 49 13.58 -1.94 -1.61
CA VAL A 49 13.88 -2.29 -3.01
C VAL A 49 15.31 -1.89 -3.39
N SER A 50 15.73 -0.69 -3.01
CA SER A 50 17.11 -0.24 -3.24
C SER A 50 18.12 -1.12 -2.51
N ALA A 51 17.90 -1.42 -1.23
CA ALA A 51 18.79 -2.25 -0.44
C ALA A 51 18.92 -3.67 -1.02
N LEU A 52 17.81 -4.31 -1.38
CA LEU A 52 17.78 -5.62 -2.02
C LEU A 52 18.48 -5.61 -3.39
N GLY A 53 18.32 -4.53 -4.16
CA GLY A 53 19.04 -4.33 -5.42
C GLY A 53 20.56 -4.18 -5.23
N GLN A 54 21.01 -3.60 -4.12
CA GLN A 54 22.44 -3.59 -3.79
C GLN A 54 22.93 -4.96 -3.36
N GLN A 55 22.17 -5.65 -2.51
CA GLN A 55 22.47 -7.02 -2.08
C GLN A 55 22.63 -7.95 -3.29
N ALA A 56 21.69 -7.93 -4.25
CA ALA A 56 21.76 -8.76 -5.46
C ALA A 56 22.97 -8.47 -6.37
N ARG A 57 23.61 -7.31 -6.24
CA ARG A 57 24.79 -6.89 -7.02
C ARG A 57 26.12 -7.12 -6.30
N GLY A 58 26.11 -7.67 -5.08
CA GLY A 58 27.32 -7.95 -4.33
C GLY A 58 28.25 -8.94 -5.04
N ARG A 59 29.57 -8.73 -4.93
CA ARG A 59 30.59 -9.51 -5.65
C ARG A 59 30.63 -11.01 -5.29
N ASN A 60 30.24 -11.36 -4.07
CA ASN A 60 30.36 -12.73 -3.52
C ASN A 60 29.00 -13.37 -3.20
N VAL A 61 27.93 -12.95 -3.87
CA VAL A 61 26.58 -13.45 -3.59
C VAL A 61 26.32 -14.71 -4.41
N ALA A 62 25.91 -15.79 -3.74
CA ALA A 62 25.58 -17.03 -4.42
C ALA A 62 24.40 -16.82 -5.40
N PRO A 63 24.34 -17.52 -6.55
CA PRO A 63 23.27 -17.33 -7.53
C PRO A 63 21.85 -17.46 -6.94
N LYS A 64 21.67 -18.39 -6.00
CA LYS A 64 20.40 -18.60 -5.29
C LYS A 64 20.01 -17.40 -4.42
N GLU A 65 20.96 -16.84 -3.67
CA GLU A 65 20.72 -15.67 -2.80
C GLU A 65 20.45 -14.42 -3.63
N LYS A 66 21.15 -14.27 -4.76
CA LYS A 66 20.89 -13.20 -5.73
C LYS A 66 19.47 -13.28 -6.25
N GLN A 67 19.02 -14.46 -6.68
CA GLN A 67 17.66 -14.64 -7.18
C GLN A 67 16.62 -14.38 -6.09
N ALA A 68 16.87 -14.84 -4.85
CA ALA A 68 15.98 -14.58 -3.72
C ALA A 68 15.84 -13.07 -3.43
N ALA A 69 16.96 -12.33 -3.43
CA ALA A 69 16.95 -10.88 -3.24
C ALA A 69 16.19 -10.14 -4.36
N LEU A 70 16.35 -10.57 -5.63
CA LEU A 70 15.62 -9.99 -6.76
C LEU A 70 14.12 -10.27 -6.67
N ASN A 71 13.72 -11.50 -6.36
CA ASN A 71 12.31 -11.87 -6.20
C ASN A 71 11.66 -11.04 -5.07
N LEU A 72 12.37 -10.87 -3.95
CA LEU A 72 11.88 -10.05 -2.86
C LEU A 72 11.76 -8.57 -3.26
N ALA A 73 12.73 -8.04 -4.01
CA ALA A 73 12.65 -6.67 -4.53
C ALA A 73 11.43 -6.48 -5.45
N ASP A 74 11.13 -7.46 -6.30
CA ASP A 74 9.98 -7.40 -7.21
C ASP A 74 8.64 -7.52 -6.46
N SER A 75 8.58 -8.33 -5.40
CA SER A 75 7.44 -8.36 -4.48
C SER A 75 7.20 -6.97 -3.85
N LYS A 76 8.25 -6.32 -3.34
CA LYS A 76 8.15 -4.98 -2.74
C LYS A 76 7.76 -3.90 -3.75
N LYS A 77 8.19 -4.01 -5.02
CA LYS A 77 7.68 -3.15 -6.11
C LYS A 77 6.20 -3.38 -6.37
N ALA A 78 5.71 -4.61 -6.29
CA ALA A 78 4.28 -4.91 -6.42
C ALA A 78 3.48 -4.28 -5.28
N TYR A 79 3.98 -4.37 -4.05
CA TYR A 79 3.36 -3.73 -2.90
C TYR A 79 3.25 -2.20 -3.05
N ILE A 80 4.31 -1.54 -3.52
CA ILE A 80 4.28 -0.10 -3.83
C ILE A 80 3.15 0.23 -4.82
N ARG A 81 2.93 -0.59 -5.85
CA ARG A 81 1.85 -0.39 -6.82
C ARG A 81 0.47 -0.54 -6.17
N TYR A 82 0.30 -1.44 -5.20
CA TYR A 82 -0.97 -1.57 -4.46
C TYR A 82 -1.24 -0.33 -3.61
N CYS A 83 -0.23 0.19 -2.91
CA CYS A 83 -0.33 1.44 -2.17
C CYS A 83 -0.67 2.63 -3.08
N GLU A 84 0.01 2.74 -4.23
CA GLU A 84 -0.25 3.81 -5.21
C GLU A 84 -1.66 3.70 -5.83
N PHE A 85 -2.13 2.47 -6.08
CA PHE A 85 -3.49 2.21 -6.53
C PHE A 85 -4.52 2.65 -5.49
N TYR A 86 -4.37 2.22 -4.24
CA TYR A 86 -5.23 2.61 -3.13
C TYR A 86 -5.28 4.13 -2.97
N LEU A 87 -4.13 4.81 -3.02
CA LEU A 87 -4.09 6.26 -2.95
C LEU A 87 -4.92 6.90 -4.08
N LYS A 88 -4.91 6.32 -5.29
CA LYS A 88 -5.63 6.84 -6.45
C LYS A 88 -7.13 6.55 -6.42
N THR A 89 -7.54 5.34 -6.03
CA THR A 89 -8.93 4.86 -6.16
C THR A 89 -9.69 4.88 -4.83
N GLY A 90 -8.98 4.74 -3.71
CA GLY A 90 -9.55 4.52 -2.39
C GLY A 90 -9.79 3.04 -2.07
N ASP A 91 -9.51 2.14 -3.01
CA ASP A 91 -9.77 0.71 -2.88
C ASP A 91 -8.47 -0.05 -2.64
N TRP A 92 -8.43 -0.84 -1.56
CA TRP A 92 -7.30 -1.72 -1.27
C TRP A 92 -7.44 -3.03 -2.02
N VAL A 93 -6.39 -3.43 -2.74
CA VAL A 93 -6.39 -4.62 -3.61
C VAL A 93 -5.53 -5.77 -3.09
N GLY A 94 -4.73 -5.51 -2.04
CA GLY A 94 -3.85 -6.52 -1.44
C GLY A 94 -4.55 -7.36 -0.38
N LEU A 95 -4.08 -8.58 -0.16
CA LEU A 95 -4.49 -9.42 0.97
C LEU A 95 -3.76 -9.06 2.27
N PHE A 96 -2.68 -8.29 2.17
CA PHE A 96 -1.88 -7.80 3.29
C PHE A 96 -1.67 -6.29 3.15
N SER A 97 -1.51 -5.60 4.27
CA SER A 97 -1.25 -4.16 4.37
C SER A 97 -0.28 -3.86 5.53
N GLY A 98 0.09 -2.61 5.71
CA GLY A 98 1.07 -2.17 6.72
C GLY A 98 2.44 -1.86 6.12
N ALA A 99 3.38 -1.43 6.95
CA ALA A 99 4.73 -1.08 6.47
C ALA A 99 5.45 -2.28 5.84
N ASN A 100 5.25 -3.45 6.44
CA ASN A 100 5.92 -4.71 6.15
C ASN A 100 4.95 -5.83 5.73
N GLU A 101 3.73 -5.49 5.30
CA GLU A 101 2.68 -6.45 4.93
C GLU A 101 2.21 -7.33 6.12
N GLU A 102 2.23 -6.77 7.33
CA GLU A 102 1.91 -7.46 8.58
C GLU A 102 0.41 -7.68 8.84
N HIS A 103 -0.45 -6.83 8.27
CA HIS A 103 -1.88 -6.86 8.55
C HIS A 103 -2.64 -7.59 7.46
N LYS A 104 -3.27 -8.72 7.80
CA LYS A 104 -4.15 -9.44 6.87
C LYS A 104 -5.43 -8.63 6.63
N VAL A 105 -5.73 -8.37 5.37
CA VAL A 105 -6.95 -7.70 4.92
C VAL A 105 -7.94 -8.75 4.43
N ILE A 106 -9.20 -8.61 4.84
CA ILE A 106 -10.29 -9.47 4.37
C ILE A 106 -11.03 -8.72 3.25
N PRO A 107 -11.05 -9.23 2.01
CA PRO A 107 -11.73 -8.56 0.92
C PRO A 107 -13.24 -8.45 1.19
N ARG A 108 -13.81 -7.31 0.84
CA ARG A 108 -15.25 -7.07 0.82
C ARG A 108 -15.75 -7.05 -0.62
N VAL A 109 -16.80 -7.80 -0.89
CA VAL A 109 -17.50 -7.81 -2.17
C VAL A 109 -18.50 -6.67 -2.18
N VAL A 110 -18.34 -5.77 -3.15
CA VAL A 110 -19.22 -4.60 -3.33
C VAL A 110 -20.34 -4.86 -4.34
N ALA A 111 -20.19 -5.87 -5.19
CA ALA A 111 -21.18 -6.28 -6.17
C ALA A 111 -21.25 -7.82 -6.25
N MET A 112 -22.44 -8.37 -5.99
CA MET A 112 -22.67 -9.81 -5.99
C MET A 112 -22.65 -10.37 -7.42
N ALA A 113 -21.98 -11.51 -7.60
CA ALA A 113 -22.14 -12.34 -8.78
C ALA A 113 -23.17 -13.44 -8.52
N TYR A 114 -23.89 -13.88 -9.55
CA TYR A 114 -24.94 -14.89 -9.44
C TYR A 114 -24.68 -16.06 -10.39
N ASN A 115 -25.20 -17.22 -10.03
CA ASN A 115 -25.32 -18.38 -10.91
C ASN A 115 -26.49 -18.20 -11.89
N SER A 116 -26.59 -19.07 -12.90
CA SER A 116 -27.69 -19.03 -13.87
C SER A 116 -29.07 -19.26 -13.24
N ASP A 117 -29.12 -19.93 -12.10
CA ASP A 117 -30.35 -20.17 -11.31
C ASP A 117 -30.69 -19.01 -10.36
N GLY A 118 -29.92 -17.93 -10.38
CA GLY A 118 -30.12 -16.75 -9.52
C GLY A 118 -29.56 -16.89 -8.11
N THR A 119 -28.89 -17.98 -7.75
CA THR A 119 -28.24 -18.11 -6.44
C THR A 119 -26.96 -17.26 -6.37
N PRO A 120 -26.70 -16.54 -5.26
CA PRO A 120 -25.51 -15.72 -5.13
C PRO A 120 -24.24 -16.58 -5.00
N LYS A 121 -23.21 -16.23 -5.79
CA LYS A 121 -21.89 -16.85 -5.68
C LYS A 121 -21.19 -16.34 -4.43
N ARG A 122 -20.78 -17.27 -3.56
CA ARG A 122 -20.05 -16.97 -2.32
C ARG A 122 -18.74 -17.76 -2.26
N THR A 123 -17.73 -17.14 -1.68
CA THR A 123 -16.37 -17.65 -1.53
C THR A 123 -15.97 -17.49 -0.08
N VAL A 124 -15.41 -18.56 0.49
CA VAL A 124 -14.96 -18.56 1.88
C VAL A 124 -13.85 -17.51 2.06
N GLY A 125 -13.94 -16.71 3.12
CA GLY A 125 -12.95 -15.67 3.44
C GLY A 125 -13.20 -14.32 2.77
N PHE A 126 -14.38 -14.11 2.16
CA PHE A 126 -14.84 -12.83 1.64
C PHE A 126 -16.05 -12.35 2.44
N TRP A 127 -16.10 -11.05 2.73
CA TRP A 127 -17.30 -10.40 3.26
C TRP A 127 -18.20 -9.95 2.12
N TYR A 128 -19.49 -10.26 2.22
CA TYR A 128 -20.51 -9.93 1.22
C TYR A 128 -21.51 -8.94 1.79
#